data_AF-A0A496VNC6-F1
#
_entry.id   AF-A0A496VNC6-F1
#
_cell.length_a   1.000
_cell.length_b   1.000
_cell.length_c   1.000
_cell.angle_alpha   90.00
_cell.angle_beta   90.00
_cell.angle_gamma   90.00
#
_symmetry.space_group_name_H-M   'P 1'
#
loop_
_entity.id
_entity.type
_entity.pdbx_description
1 polymer ?
#
loop_
_entity_poly.entity_id
_entity_poly.type
_entity_poly.pdbx_seq_one_letter_code
_entity_poly.pdbx_strand_id
1 'polypeptide(L)'
;MMNIRLNQEYLNFIRHKSLELFNSKEVWIFGSRVDMNQKGGDIDIFIKTPNTNNILQTKIIFLREFEKKFGEQKVDLIIESANSKPNKIFEIAKQEGVNLCYNL
;
A
#
# COMPACT_ATOMS: atom_id res chain seq x y z
N MET A 1 -13.43 -13.18 -4.95
CA MET A 1 -12.63 -12.11 -5.60
C MET A 1 -12.47 -10.99 -4.60
N MET A 2 -11.29 -10.36 -4.52
CA MET A 2 -11.11 -9.14 -3.71
C MET A 2 -11.88 -7.99 -4.37
N ASN A 3 -12.68 -7.23 -3.60
CA ASN A 3 -13.38 -6.04 -4.10
C ASN A 3 -12.40 -4.87 -4.16
N ILE A 4 -11.50 -4.88 -5.15
CA ILE A 4 -10.53 -3.82 -5.38
C ILE A 4 -10.58 -3.44 -6.85
N ARG A 5 -10.69 -2.14 -7.14
CA ARG A 5 -10.64 -1.56 -8.49
C ARG A 5 -9.20 -1.35 -8.97
N LEU A 6 -8.37 -2.39 -8.84
CA LEU A 6 -6.99 -2.46 -9.33
C LEU A 6 -6.78 -3.82 -10.02
N ASN A 7 -6.06 -3.83 -11.13
CA ASN A 7 -5.74 -5.09 -11.82
C ASN A 7 -4.67 -5.89 -11.05
N GLN A 8 -4.48 -7.14 -11.44
CA GLN A 8 -3.57 -8.05 -10.75
C GLN A 8 -2.09 -7.60 -10.82
N GLU A 9 -1.70 -6.86 -11.85
CA GLU A 9 -0.33 -6.37 -12.01
C GLU A 9 0.03 -5.33 -10.94
N TYR A 10 -0.88 -4.38 -10.68
CA TYR A 10 -0.73 -3.42 -9.57
C TYR A 10 -0.60 -4.15 -8.23
N LEU A 11 -1.51 -5.08 -7.95
CA LEU A 11 -1.51 -5.82 -6.68
C LEU A 11 -0.23 -6.63 -6.50
N ASN A 12 0.26 -7.29 -7.55
CA ASN A 12 1.51 -8.04 -7.50
C ASN A 12 2.71 -7.13 -7.29
N PHE A 13 2.79 -6.01 -8.01
CA PHE A 13 3.86 -5.03 -7.81
C PHE A 13 3.90 -4.54 -6.36
N ILE A 14 2.75 -4.12 -5.83
CA ILE A 14 2.63 -3.60 -4.47
C ILE A 14 3.09 -4.66 -3.47
N ARG A 15 2.59 -5.90 -3.56
CA ARG A 15 3.03 -7.00 -2.68
C ARG A 15 4.54 -7.25 -2.75
N HIS A 16 5.10 -7.36 -3.96
CA HIS A 16 6.52 -7.66 -4.14
C HIS A 16 7.41 -6.53 -3.61
N LYS A 17 7.10 -5.28 -3.94
CA LYS A 17 7.87 -4.13 -3.46
C LYS A 17 7.69 -3.87 -1.97
N SER A 18 6.52 -4.16 -1.40
CA SER A 18 6.34 -4.13 0.06
C SER A 18 7.24 -5.12 0.77
N LEU A 19 7.36 -6.35 0.25
CA LEU A 19 8.24 -7.36 0.81
C LEU A 19 9.72 -7.02 0.60
N GLU A 20 10.11 -6.61 -0.61
CA GLU A 20 11.49 -6.28 -0.97
C GLU A 20 12.04 -5.08 -0.19
N LEU A 21 11.27 -4.00 -0.12
CA LEU A 21 11.74 -2.72 0.41
C LEU A 21 11.46 -2.55 1.90
N PHE A 22 10.34 -3.10 2.39
CA PHE A 22 9.89 -2.93 3.77
C PHE A 22 9.88 -4.23 4.56
N ASN A 23 10.34 -5.35 4.01
CA ASN A 23 10.29 -6.67 4.66
C ASN A 23 8.89 -6.96 5.25
N SER A 24 7.83 -6.61 4.52
CA SER A 24 6.46 -6.71 5.02
C SER A 24 5.51 -7.42 4.06
N LYS A 25 4.67 -8.27 4.65
CA LYS A 25 3.47 -8.86 4.03
C LYS A 25 2.18 -8.23 4.55
N GLU A 26 2.27 -7.38 5.56
CA GLU A 26 1.15 -6.63 6.13
C GLU A 26 0.87 -5.41 5.26
N VAL A 27 0.05 -5.62 4.22
CA VAL A 27 -0.24 -4.62 3.17
C VAL A 27 -1.74 -4.55 2.92
N TRP A 28 -2.27 -3.33 2.84
CA TRP A 28 -3.68 -3.06 2.55
C TRP A 28 -3.81 -2.05 1.41
N ILE A 29 -4.83 -2.26 0.58
CA ILE A 29 -5.39 -1.19 -0.27
C ILE A 29 -6.61 -0.68 0.46
N PHE A 30 -6.76 0.64 0.57
CA PHE A 30 -7.93 1.24 1.24
C PHE A 30 -8.46 2.42 0.42
N GLY A 31 -9.36 3.20 1.02
CA GLY A 31 -9.89 4.42 0.40
C GLY A 31 -10.72 4.15 -0.86
N SER A 32 -10.61 5.04 -1.84
CA SER A 32 -11.55 5.04 -2.98
C SER A 32 -11.51 3.75 -3.81
N ARG A 33 -10.36 3.05 -3.85
CA ARG A 33 -10.15 1.87 -4.70
C ARG A 33 -10.75 0.58 -4.17
N VAL A 34 -11.22 0.56 -2.93
CA VAL A 34 -11.96 -0.60 -2.36
C VAL A 34 -13.49 -0.44 -2.48
N ASP A 35 -13.97 0.74 -2.86
CA ASP A 35 -15.39 0.98 -3.14
C ASP A 35 -15.68 0.79 -4.64
N MET A 36 -16.50 -0.22 -4.96
CA MET A 36 -16.88 -0.56 -6.33
C MET A 36 -17.81 0.47 -6.98
N ASN A 37 -18.48 1.32 -6.18
CA ASN A 37 -19.42 2.33 -6.69
C ASN A 37 -18.75 3.67 -7.02
N GLN A 38 -17.50 3.88 -6.59
CA GLN A 38 -16.74 5.10 -6.86
C GLN A 38 -16.03 5.05 -8.23
N LYS A 39 -15.75 6.25 -8.78
CA LYS A 39 -15.00 6.43 -10.04
C LYS A 39 -13.75 7.25 -9.79
N GLY A 40 -12.66 6.92 -10.48
CA GLY A 40 -11.37 7.57 -10.29
C GLY A 40 -10.75 7.30 -8.93
N GLY A 41 -10.02 8.30 -8.42
CA GLY A 41 -9.39 8.31 -7.11
C GLY A 41 -7.93 7.82 -7.09
N ASP A 42 -7.24 8.23 -6.03
CA ASP A 42 -5.85 7.89 -5.75
C ASP A 42 -5.74 6.41 -5.33
N ILE A 43 -4.52 5.87 -5.39
CA ILE A 43 -4.22 4.53 -4.91
C ILE A 43 -3.69 4.67 -3.48
N ASP A 44 -4.57 4.45 -2.51
CA ASP A 44 -4.23 4.52 -1.10
C ASP A 44 -3.67 3.16 -0.63
N ILE A 45 -2.39 3.14 -0.26
CA ILE A 45 -1.65 1.95 0.14
C ILE A 45 -1.18 2.12 1.58
N PHE A 46 -1.48 1.13 2.41
CA PHE A 46 -0.98 1.06 3.77
C PHE A 46 -0.06 -0.15 3.95
N ILE A 47 1.13 0.09 4.51
CA ILE A 47 2.10 -0.95 4.85
C ILE A 47 2.46 -0.81 6.33
N LYS A 48 2.29 -1.90 7.07
CA LYS A 48 2.87 -2.02 8.42
C LYS A 48 4.16 -2.82 8.33
N THR A 49 5.27 -2.30 8.87
CA THR A 49 6.60 -2.90 8.69
C THR A 49 7.35 -3.03 10.00
N PRO A 50 8.14 -4.12 10.18
CA PRO A 50 9.09 -4.21 11.28
C PRO A 50 10.32 -3.30 11.08
N ASN A 51 10.58 -2.81 9.86
CA ASN A 51 11.71 -1.93 9.59
C ASN A 51 11.48 -0.56 10.26
N THR A 52 12.52 -0.03 10.89
CA THR A 52 12.49 1.28 11.55
C THR A 52 13.39 2.32 10.89
N ASN A 53 14.35 1.86 10.08
CA ASN A 53 15.39 2.71 9.50
C ASN A 53 15.05 3.08 8.06
N ASN A 54 15.48 4.27 7.62
CA ASN A 54 15.37 4.74 6.24
C ASN A 54 13.95 4.75 5.65
N ILE A 55 12.90 4.74 6.48
CA ILE A 55 11.49 4.61 6.03
C ILE A 55 11.11 5.64 4.96
N LEU A 56 11.54 6.89 5.12
CA LEU A 56 11.29 7.94 4.14
C LEU A 56 11.98 7.65 2.79
N GLN A 57 13.24 7.24 2.82
CA GLN A 57 14.01 6.91 1.61
C GLN A 57 13.40 5.69 0.90
N THR A 58 13.04 4.66 1.67
CA THR A 58 12.37 3.46 1.17
C THR A 58 11.02 3.79 0.54
N LYS A 59 10.23 4.69 1.15
CA LYS A 59 8.97 5.22 0.59
C LYS A 59 9.20 5.91 -0.75
N ILE A 60 10.23 6.76 -0.86
CA ILE A 60 10.58 7.44 -2.12
C ILE A 60 10.98 6.42 -3.20
N ILE A 61 11.78 5.41 -2.86
CA ILE A 61 12.16 4.34 -3.80
C ILE A 61 10.93 3.59 -4.30
N PHE A 62 10.02 3.21 -3.40
CA PHE A 62 8.78 2.53 -3.79
C PHE A 62 7.99 3.37 -4.80
N LEU A 63 7.73 4.64 -4.49
CA LEU A 63 6.94 5.54 -5.35
C LEU A 63 7.61 5.73 -6.72
N ARG A 64 8.93 5.91 -6.75
CA ARG A 64 9.70 6.02 -8.00
C ARG A 64 9.59 4.75 -8.85
N GLU A 65 9.76 3.57 -8.25
CA GLU A 65 9.66 2.31 -8.99
C GLU A 65 8.23 2.03 -9.46
N PHE A 66 7.22 2.48 -8.70
CA PHE A 66 5.82 2.40 -9.08
C PHE A 66 5.56 3.25 -10.34
N GLU A 67 5.96 4.52 -10.30
CA GLU A 67 5.80 5.45 -11.41
C GLU A 67 6.55 5.00 -12.67
N LYS A 68 7.78 4.47 -12.52
CA LYS A 68 8.53 3.90 -13.64
C LYS A 68 7.78 2.76 -14.35
N LYS A 69 7.02 1.95 -13.62
CA LYS A 69 6.31 0.79 -14.17
C LYS A 69 4.95 1.16 -14.74
N PHE A 70 4.20 2.03 -14.06
CA PHE A 70 2.80 2.32 -14.35
C PHE A 70 2.55 3.72 -14.91
N GLY A 71 3.59 4.52 -15.08
CA GLY A 71 3.51 5.94 -15.41
C GLY A 71 3.05 6.78 -14.22
N GLU A 72 2.72 8.04 -14.49
CA GLU A 72 2.21 8.96 -13.48
C GLU A 72 0.88 8.43 -12.92
N GLN A 73 0.87 8.11 -11.63
CA GLN A 73 -0.29 7.68 -10.88
C GLN A 73 -0.28 8.40 -9.54
N LYS A 74 -1.46 8.85 -9.09
CA LYS A 74 -1.59 9.38 -7.74
C LYS A 74 -1.63 8.23 -6.75
N VAL A 75 -0.56 8.08 -5.99
CA VAL A 75 -0.38 7.03 -4.97
C VAL A 75 -0.13 7.70 -3.63
N ASP A 76 -0.99 7.44 -2.64
CA ASP A 76 -0.69 7.77 -1.25
C ASP A 76 -0.17 6.53 -0.54
N LEU A 77 1.09 6.57 -0.11
CA LEU A 77 1.76 5.45 0.54
C LEU A 77 1.98 5.76 2.02
N ILE A 78 1.23 5.10 2.89
CA ILE A 78 1.29 5.26 4.34
C ILE A 78 2.06 4.09 4.95
N ILE A 79 3.05 4.41 5.79
CA ILE A 79 3.91 3.42 6.45
C ILE A 79 3.76 3.51 7.97
N GLU A 80 3.36 2.42 8.61
CA GLU A 80 3.44 2.23 10.06
C GLU A 80 4.70 1.41 10.38
N SER A 81 5.65 2.01 11.11
CA SER A 81 6.85 1.34 11.66
C SER A 81 6.77 1.29 13.18
N ALA A 82 7.65 0.54 13.84
CA ALA A 82 7.67 0.47 15.31
C ALA A 82 7.84 1.83 16.02
N ASN A 83 8.45 2.81 15.35
CA ASN A 83 8.65 4.17 15.88
C ASN A 83 7.55 5.16 15.46
N SER A 84 6.56 4.70 14.67
CA SER A 84 5.45 5.57 14.26
C SER A 84 4.58 5.92 15.46
N LYS A 85 4.22 7.20 15.57
CA LYS A 85 3.20 7.62 16.54
C LYS A 85 1.85 7.00 16.14
N PRO A 86 0.99 6.65 17.11
CA PRO A 86 -0.37 6.21 16.81
C PRO A 86 -1.08 7.20 15.89
N ASN A 87 -1.74 6.68 14.85
CA ASN A 87 -2.47 7.49 13.90
C ASN A 87 -3.76 6.75 13.52
N LYS A 88 -4.90 7.47 13.56
CA LYS A 88 -6.22 6.92 13.21
C LYS A 88 -6.25 6.32 11.81
N ILE A 89 -5.42 6.83 10.89
CA ILE A 89 -5.36 6.32 9.52
C ILE A 89 -4.90 4.85 9.46
N PHE A 90 -4.08 4.40 10.41
CA PHE A 90 -3.65 2.99 10.46
C PHE A 90 -4.84 2.08 10.79
N GLU A 91 -5.73 2.54 11.67
CA GLU A 91 -6.94 1.80 12.03
C GLU A 91 -7.96 1.80 10.88
N ILE A 92 -8.19 2.95 10.25
CA ILE A 92 -9.07 3.07 9.08
C ILE A 92 -8.59 2.14 7.95
N ALA A 93 -7.29 2.15 7.63
CA ALA A 93 -6.75 1.30 6.58
C ALA A 93 -6.93 -0.20 6.88
N LYS A 94 -6.82 -0.62 8.14
CA LYS A 94 -7.02 -2.02 8.55
C LYS A 94 -8.50 -2.43 8.59
N GLN A 95 -9.40 -1.51 8.97
CA GLN A 95 -10.84 -1.78 9.13
C GLN A 95 -11.59 -1.72 7.80
N GLU A 96 -11.30 -0.73 6.97
CA GLU A 96 -12.01 -0.47 5.71
C GLU A 96 -11.26 -1.01 4.49
N GLY A 97 -9.96 -1.24 4.62
CA GLY A 97 -9.13 -1.71 3.52
C GLY A 97 -9.20 -3.21 3.26
N VAL A 98 -8.81 -3.60 2.06
CA VAL A 98 -8.63 -4.99 1.66
C VAL A 98 -7.18 -5.38 1.88
N ASN A 99 -6.97 -6.36 2.77
CA ASN A 99 -5.66 -6.93 3.03
C ASN A 99 -5.18 -7.77 1.82
N LEU A 100 -3.95 -7.51 1.37
CA LEU A 100 -3.32 -8.19 0.24
C LEU A 100 -2.57 -9.48 0.61
N CYS A 101 -2.76 -10.02 1.82
CA CYS A 101 -2.11 -11.23 2.33
C CYS A 101 -1.98 -12.35 1.27
N TYR A 102 -0.82 -13.01 1.27
CA TYR A 102 -0.53 -14.15 0.43
C TYR A 102 -1.37 -15.36 0.85
N ASN A 103 -2.14 -15.93 -0.08
CA ASN A 103 -2.20 -17.39 -0.18
C ASN A 103 -1.06 -17.75 -1.13
N LEU A 104 0.04 -18.28 -0.59
CA LEU A 104 1.04 -18.97 -1.41
C LEU A 104 0.43 -20.28 -1.92
#